data_AF-A0A7Z1DT31-F1
#
_entry.id   AF-A0A7Z1DT31-F1
#
_cell.length_a   1.000
_cell.length_b   1.000
_cell.length_c   1.000
_cell.angle_alpha   90.00
_cell.angle_beta   90.00
_cell.angle_gamma   90.00
#
_symmetry.space_group_name_H-M   'P 1'
#
loop_
_entity.id
_entity.type
_entity.pdbx_description
1 polymer ?
#
loop_
_entity_poly.entity_id
_entity_poly.type
_entity_poly.pdbx_seq_one_letter_code
_entity_poly.pdbx_strand_id
1 'polypeptide(L)'
;MKQQVNLYVPELRPVRQRLSAGTCVVLVVLVAVLVLAAMAYGNWQNRQLAGQADAIERQTTQLQQAVETLSAQVEQQRPDPELELALERVTDTISRRQRLLERVEGLTGNHQAGFSGRMAALARQIPENLWLTGITLESSPASLKLEGRTRAPELVPGYLEQLGNEPVFAGETFRHFQLSRPDEEENTGWVEFRMATEHNGGASE
;
A
#
# COMPACT_ATOMS: atom_id res chain seq x y z
N MET A 1 -35.45 135.23 -22.29
CA MET A 1 -35.52 134.13 -21.30
C MET A 1 -35.58 132.83 -22.07
N LYS A 2 -34.64 131.89 -21.84
CA LYS A 2 -34.56 130.62 -22.59
C LYS A 2 -35.12 129.49 -21.75
N GLN A 3 -36.18 128.86 -22.22
CA GLN A 3 -36.77 127.67 -21.59
C GLN A 3 -36.01 126.43 -22.10
N GLN A 4 -35.33 125.74 -21.19
CA GLN A 4 -34.70 124.46 -21.48
C GLN A 4 -35.68 123.35 -21.11
N VAL A 5 -36.22 122.68 -22.13
CA VAL A 5 -37.01 121.47 -21.93
C VAL A 5 -36.04 120.30 -21.83
N ASN A 6 -35.99 119.67 -20.66
CA ASN A 6 -35.21 118.45 -20.47
C ASN A 6 -36.01 117.28 -21.08
N LEU A 7 -35.70 116.95 -22.33
CA LEU A 7 -36.30 115.84 -23.08
C LEU A 7 -35.67 114.48 -22.74
N TYR A 8 -34.68 114.45 -21.84
CA TYR A 8 -34.01 113.21 -21.45
C TYR A 8 -34.78 112.54 -20.31
N VAL A 9 -35.88 111.87 -20.68
CA VAL A 9 -36.66 111.04 -19.77
C VAL A 9 -35.91 109.73 -19.45
N PRO A 10 -36.01 109.19 -18.22
CA PRO A 10 -35.32 107.96 -17.79
C PRO A 10 -35.65 106.72 -18.64
N GLU A 11 -36.76 106.75 -19.38
CA GLU A 11 -37.19 105.72 -20.35
C GLU A 11 -36.30 105.67 -21.62
N LEU A 12 -35.57 106.75 -21.95
CA LEU A 12 -34.66 106.83 -23.09
C LEU A 12 -33.24 106.30 -22.79
N ARG A 13 -33.01 105.71 -21.61
CA ARG A 13 -31.72 105.09 -21.29
C ARG A 13 -31.55 103.82 -22.12
N PRO A 14 -30.47 103.67 -22.92
CA PRO A 14 -30.23 102.43 -23.66
C PRO A 14 -30.06 101.28 -22.66
N VAL A 15 -31.05 100.38 -22.63
CA VAL A 15 -31.02 99.18 -21.80
C VAL A 15 -29.92 98.29 -22.35
N ARG A 16 -28.77 98.25 -21.67
CA ARG A 16 -27.71 97.29 -21.98
C ARG A 16 -28.25 95.88 -21.72
N GLN A 17 -28.71 95.21 -22.76
CA GLN A 17 -29.06 93.80 -22.70
C GLN A 17 -27.80 93.03 -22.33
N ARG A 18 -27.71 92.60 -21.07
CA ARG A 18 -26.55 91.87 -20.54
C ARG A 18 -26.40 90.47 -21.16
N LEU A 19 -27.45 90.02 -21.85
CA LEU A 19 -27.52 88.75 -22.57
C LEU A 19 -27.89 89.07 -24.02
N SER A 20 -26.88 89.18 -24.88
CA SER A 20 -27.10 89.26 -26.33
C SER A 20 -27.55 87.89 -26.84
N ALA A 21 -28.44 87.85 -27.84
CA ALA A 21 -28.90 86.60 -28.46
C ALA A 21 -27.72 85.71 -28.91
N GLY A 22 -26.60 86.31 -29.32
CA GLY A 22 -25.37 85.59 -29.65
C GLY A 22 -24.75 84.84 -28.46
N THR A 23 -24.77 85.41 -27.26
CA THR A 23 -24.24 84.76 -26.04
C THR A 23 -25.10 83.55 -25.66
N CYS A 24 -26.43 83.62 -25.81
CA CYS A 24 -27.32 82.49 -25.59
C CYS A 24 -27.05 81.33 -26.57
N VAL A 25 -26.87 81.63 -27.86
CA VAL A 25 -26.54 80.60 -28.86
C VAL A 25 -25.21 79.91 -28.53
N VAL A 26 -24.18 80.68 -28.15
CA VAL A 26 -22.88 80.12 -27.75
C VAL A 26 -23.02 79.23 -26.51
N LEU A 27 -23.79 79.65 -25.50
CA LEU A 27 -24.06 78.84 -24.32
C LEU A 27 -24.78 77.54 -24.65
N VAL A 28 -25.81 77.58 -25.51
CA VAL A 28 -26.55 76.39 -25.93
C VAL A 28 -25.64 75.43 -26.70
N VAL A 29 -24.81 75.94 -27.61
CA VAL A 29 -23.84 75.12 -28.35
C VAL A 29 -22.82 74.51 -27.39
N LEU A 30 -22.31 75.28 -26.42
CA LEU A 30 -21.36 74.78 -25.42
C LEU A 30 -21.98 73.67 -24.57
N VAL A 31 -23.22 73.83 -24.12
CA VAL A 31 -23.95 72.78 -23.39
C VAL A 31 -24.18 71.55 -24.27
N ALA A 32 -24.58 71.73 -25.54
CA ALA A 32 -24.77 70.62 -26.47
C ALA A 32 -23.46 69.83 -26.69
N VAL A 33 -22.33 70.53 -26.85
CA VAL A 33 -21.00 69.91 -26.97
C VAL A 33 -20.62 69.15 -25.70
N LEU A 34 -20.87 69.72 -24.51
CA LEU A 34 -20.62 69.03 -23.23
C LEU A 34 -21.47 67.76 -23.09
N VAL A 35 -22.75 67.82 -23.48
CA VAL A 35 -23.65 66.66 -23.43
C VAL A 35 -23.19 65.58 -24.43
N LEU A 36 -22.80 65.95 -25.64
CA LEU A 36 -22.24 65.01 -26.62
C LEU A 36 -20.93 64.39 -26.14
N ALA A 37 -20.04 65.18 -25.52
CA ALA A 37 -18.80 64.68 -24.95
C ALA A 37 -19.07 63.69 -23.79
N ALA A 38 -20.03 64.00 -22.91
CA ALA A 38 -20.44 63.11 -21.83
C ALA A 38 -21.05 61.79 -22.36
N MET A 39 -21.89 61.86 -23.40
CA MET A 39 -22.44 60.68 -24.06
C MET A 39 -21.36 59.84 -24.74
N ALA A 40 -20.40 60.46 -25.42
CA ALA A 40 -19.28 59.77 -26.06
C ALA A 40 -18.40 59.06 -25.03
N TYR A 41 -18.08 59.76 -23.93
CA TYR A 41 -17.33 59.19 -22.81
C TYR A 41 -18.06 58.01 -22.16
N GLY A 42 -19.36 58.17 -21.86
CA GLY A 42 -20.19 57.10 -21.30
C GLY A 42 -20.27 55.86 -22.20
N ASN A 43 -20.43 56.07 -23.52
CA ASN A 43 -20.41 54.96 -24.48
C ASN A 43 -19.05 54.26 -24.55
N TRP A 44 -17.96 55.01 -24.49
CA TRP A 44 -16.61 54.44 -24.49
C TRP A 44 -16.35 53.59 -23.25
N GLN A 45 -16.71 54.10 -22.06
CA GLN A 45 -16.58 53.37 -20.81
C GLN A 45 -17.47 52.11 -20.78
N ASN A 46 -18.71 52.22 -21.27
CA ASN A 46 -19.62 51.08 -21.33
C ASN A 46 -19.11 49.97 -22.27
N ARG A 47 -18.53 50.35 -23.43
CA ARG A 47 -17.89 49.38 -24.33
C ARG A 47 -16.68 48.70 -23.70
N GLN A 48 -15.90 49.44 -22.92
CA GLN A 48 -14.74 48.86 -22.23
C GLN A 48 -15.17 47.86 -21.16
N LEU A 49 -16.21 48.18 -20.38
CA LEU A 49 -16.79 47.26 -19.40
C LEU A 49 -17.44 46.04 -20.05
N ALA A 50 -18.19 46.22 -21.15
CA ALA A 50 -18.76 45.12 -21.92
C ALA A 50 -17.67 44.18 -22.47
N GLY A 51 -16.57 44.73 -22.98
CA GLY A 51 -15.44 43.93 -23.46
C GLY A 51 -14.75 43.10 -22.35
N GLN A 52 -14.72 43.61 -21.12
CA GLN A 52 -14.20 42.85 -19.97
C GLN A 52 -15.17 41.74 -19.54
N ALA A 53 -16.47 42.02 -19.53
CA ALA A 53 -17.49 41.02 -19.24
C ALA A 53 -17.47 39.88 -20.26
N ASP A 54 -17.41 40.20 -21.57
CA ASP A 54 -17.28 39.21 -22.64
C ASP A 54 -16.02 38.34 -22.49
N ALA A 55 -14.89 38.93 -22.08
CA ALA A 55 -13.65 38.20 -21.89
C ALA A 55 -13.77 37.19 -20.72
N ILE A 56 -14.38 37.61 -19.62
CA ILE A 56 -14.64 36.75 -18.46
C ILE A 56 -15.63 35.63 -18.84
N GLU A 57 -16.71 35.95 -19.55
CA GLU A 57 -17.71 34.98 -19.98
C GLU A 57 -17.12 33.94 -20.95
N ARG A 58 -16.23 34.36 -21.86
CA ARG A 58 -15.48 33.41 -22.71
C ARG A 58 -14.59 32.50 -21.88
N GLN A 59 -13.90 33.03 -20.88
CA GLN A 59 -13.03 32.24 -20.00
C GLN A 59 -13.83 31.22 -19.18
N THR A 60 -14.97 31.63 -18.61
CA THR A 60 -15.83 30.72 -17.86
C THR A 60 -16.40 29.62 -18.74
N THR A 61 -16.84 29.97 -19.96
CA THR A 61 -17.36 28.98 -20.92
C THR A 61 -16.29 27.98 -21.33
N GLN A 62 -15.06 28.43 -21.59
CA GLN A 62 -13.93 27.54 -21.90
C GLN A 62 -13.60 26.60 -20.74
N LEU A 63 -13.59 27.12 -19.50
CA LEU A 63 -13.35 26.30 -18.31
C LEU A 63 -14.47 25.28 -18.08
N GLN A 64 -15.73 25.65 -18.31
CA GLN A 64 -16.86 24.71 -18.23
C GLN A 64 -16.74 23.60 -19.26
N GLN A 65 -16.41 23.92 -20.51
CA GLN A 65 -16.16 22.90 -21.54
C GLN A 65 -14.98 21.98 -21.17
N ALA A 66 -13.90 22.54 -20.63
CA ALA A 66 -12.76 21.75 -20.16
C ALA A 66 -13.18 20.79 -19.03
N VAL A 67 -13.95 21.26 -18.05
CA VAL A 67 -14.48 20.41 -16.97
C VAL A 67 -15.39 19.32 -17.51
N GLU A 68 -16.30 19.65 -18.43
CA GLU A 68 -17.23 18.68 -19.02
C GLU A 68 -16.47 17.59 -19.80
N THR A 69 -15.49 17.97 -20.63
CA THR A 69 -14.66 17.00 -21.35
C THR A 69 -13.82 16.13 -20.42
N LEU A 70 -13.22 16.69 -19.37
CA LEU A 70 -12.47 15.92 -18.37
C LEU A 70 -13.39 14.97 -17.60
N SER A 71 -14.57 15.44 -17.19
CA SER A 71 -15.55 14.58 -16.51
C SER A 71 -16.00 13.42 -17.39
N ALA A 72 -16.24 13.66 -18.69
CA ALA A 72 -16.59 12.61 -19.63
C ALA A 72 -15.46 11.59 -19.83
N GLN A 73 -14.20 12.05 -19.88
CA GLN A 73 -13.04 11.15 -19.93
C GLN A 73 -12.88 10.33 -18.66
N VAL A 74 -13.11 10.92 -17.48
CA VAL A 74 -13.08 10.22 -16.19
C VAL A 74 -14.22 9.21 -16.08
N GLU A 75 -15.42 9.55 -16.54
CA GLU A 75 -16.56 8.63 -16.57
C GLU A 75 -16.31 7.44 -17.51
N GLN A 76 -15.65 7.67 -18.66
CA GLN A 76 -15.22 6.61 -19.58
C GLN A 76 -14.07 5.75 -19.04
N GLN A 77 -13.22 6.31 -18.18
CA GLN A 77 -12.10 5.61 -17.54
C GLN A 77 -12.46 5.01 -16.18
N ARG A 78 -13.71 5.11 -15.72
CA ARG A 78 -14.13 4.43 -14.50
C ARG A 78 -13.81 2.93 -14.66
N PRO A 79 -13.04 2.34 -13.73
CA PRO A 79 -12.82 0.90 -13.73
C PRO A 79 -14.18 0.22 -13.79
N ASP A 80 -14.33 -0.73 -14.69
CA ASP A 80 -15.57 -1.50 -14.80
C ASP A 80 -15.87 -2.10 -13.41
N PRO A 81 -17.04 -1.79 -12.79
CA PRO A 81 -17.37 -2.35 -11.48
C PRO A 81 -17.34 -3.89 -11.49
N GLU A 82 -17.55 -4.53 -12.65
CA GLU A 82 -17.37 -5.97 -12.78
C GLU A 82 -15.90 -6.41 -12.64
N LEU A 83 -14.95 -5.59 -13.12
CA LEU A 83 -13.52 -5.85 -13.01
C LEU A 83 -13.03 -5.69 -11.57
N GLU A 84 -13.52 -4.69 -10.84
CA GLU A 84 -13.23 -4.53 -9.40
C GLU A 84 -13.77 -5.74 -8.59
N LEU A 85 -15.00 -6.17 -8.86
CA LEU A 85 -15.58 -7.36 -8.24
C LEU A 85 -14.83 -8.64 -8.61
N ALA A 86 -14.35 -8.75 -9.86
CA ALA A 86 -13.53 -9.88 -10.30
C ALA A 86 -12.17 -9.89 -9.58
N LEU A 87 -11.52 -8.73 -9.44
CA LEU A 87 -10.26 -8.58 -8.72
C LEU A 87 -10.40 -8.98 -7.25
N GLU A 88 -11.47 -8.53 -6.59
CA GLU A 88 -11.75 -8.88 -5.19
C GLU A 88 -11.95 -10.39 -5.02
N ARG A 89 -12.74 -11.02 -5.89
CA ARG A 89 -12.95 -12.49 -5.88
C ARG A 89 -11.65 -13.27 -6.08
N VAL A 90 -10.82 -12.86 -7.03
CA VAL A 90 -9.53 -13.51 -7.30
C VAL A 90 -8.59 -13.34 -6.11
N THR A 91 -8.52 -12.13 -5.53
CA THR A 91 -7.70 -11.83 -4.36
C THR A 91 -8.13 -12.64 -3.14
N ASP A 92 -9.43 -12.74 -2.88
CA ASP A 92 -9.96 -13.57 -1.78
C ASP A 92 -9.62 -15.05 -2.01
N THR A 93 -9.76 -15.55 -3.24
CA THR A 93 -9.39 -16.93 -3.59
C THR A 93 -7.91 -17.21 -3.34
N ILE A 94 -7.02 -16.30 -3.73
CA ILE A 94 -5.58 -16.40 -3.47
C ILE A 94 -5.32 -16.43 -1.97
N SER A 95 -5.91 -15.51 -1.20
CA SER A 95 -5.72 -15.44 0.25
C SER A 95 -6.19 -16.70 0.98
N ARG A 96 -7.30 -17.31 0.53
CA ARG A 96 -7.80 -18.59 1.06
C ARG A 96 -6.83 -19.73 0.77
N ARG A 97 -6.33 -19.82 -0.47
CA ARG A 97 -5.36 -20.84 -0.86
C ARG A 97 -4.04 -20.71 -0.10
N GLN A 98 -3.55 -19.49 0.09
CA GLN A 98 -2.35 -19.24 0.89
C GLN A 98 -2.53 -19.67 2.35
N ARG A 99 -3.65 -19.32 2.99
CA ARG A 99 -3.96 -19.78 4.36
C ARG A 99 -4.06 -21.31 4.47
N LEU A 100 -4.60 -21.96 3.44
CA LEU A 100 -4.64 -23.43 3.39
C LEU A 100 -3.23 -24.01 3.25
N LEU A 101 -2.39 -23.45 2.37
CA LEU A 101 -1.00 -23.86 2.23
C LEU A 101 -0.23 -23.68 3.53
N GLU A 102 -0.36 -22.54 4.21
CA GLU A 102 0.28 -22.29 5.50
C GLU A 102 -0.21 -23.27 6.58
N ARG A 103 -1.50 -23.62 6.58
CA ARG A 103 -2.05 -24.64 7.49
C ARG A 103 -1.48 -26.02 7.20
N VAL A 104 -1.38 -26.39 5.91
CA VAL A 104 -0.81 -27.67 5.48
C VAL A 104 0.69 -27.72 5.79
N GLU A 105 1.43 -26.64 5.51
CA GLU A 105 2.84 -26.49 5.86
C GLU A 105 3.05 -26.52 7.37
N GLY A 106 2.16 -25.96 8.19
CA GLY A 106 2.21 -26.12 9.64
C GLY A 106 2.00 -27.57 10.10
N LEU A 107 1.19 -28.35 9.38
CA LEU A 107 0.98 -29.78 9.65
C LEU A 107 2.14 -30.66 9.13
N THR A 108 2.76 -30.29 8.02
CA THR A 108 3.92 -31.00 7.44
C THR A 108 5.27 -30.48 7.92
N GLY A 109 5.33 -29.30 8.52
CA GLY A 109 6.55 -28.60 8.93
C GLY A 109 7.26 -29.28 10.10
N ASN A 110 6.54 -30.09 10.88
CA ASN A 110 7.16 -30.97 11.88
C ASN A 110 7.88 -32.18 11.25
N HIS A 111 7.63 -32.46 9.97
CA HIS A 111 8.23 -33.57 9.21
C HIS A 111 9.35 -33.12 8.25
N GLN A 112 9.53 -31.82 8.06
CA GLN A 112 10.48 -31.23 7.11
C GLN A 112 11.88 -30.96 7.68
N ALA A 113 12.14 -31.27 8.96
CA ALA A 113 13.50 -31.66 9.35
C ALA A 113 13.77 -33.07 8.75
N GLY A 114 13.91 -33.10 7.42
CA GLY A 114 13.82 -34.30 6.62
C GLY A 114 14.79 -35.39 7.07
N PHE A 115 14.44 -36.64 6.73
CA PHE A 115 15.25 -37.83 7.02
C PHE A 115 16.73 -37.65 6.67
N SER A 116 17.05 -36.86 5.63
CA SER A 116 18.42 -36.52 5.24
C SER A 116 19.22 -35.79 6.32
N GLY A 117 18.63 -34.80 6.99
CA GLY A 117 19.28 -34.05 8.07
C GLY A 117 19.54 -34.95 9.29
N ARG A 118 18.56 -35.79 9.64
CA ARG A 118 18.69 -36.78 10.71
C ARG A 118 19.80 -37.78 10.40
N MET A 119 19.80 -38.37 9.20
CA MET A 119 20.82 -39.33 8.78
C MET A 119 22.23 -38.71 8.73
N ALA A 120 22.35 -37.45 8.29
CA ALA A 120 23.62 -36.73 8.28
C ALA A 120 24.16 -36.46 9.70
N ALA A 121 23.28 -36.15 10.65
CA ALA A 121 23.65 -35.97 12.05
C ALA A 121 24.14 -37.29 12.69
N LEU A 122 23.45 -38.42 12.43
CA LEU A 122 23.91 -39.75 12.86
C LEU A 122 25.30 -40.07 12.33
N ALA A 123 25.53 -39.84 11.03
CA ALA A 123 26.80 -40.17 10.39
C ALA A 123 27.97 -39.34 10.90
N ARG A 124 27.73 -38.09 11.32
CA ARG A 124 28.78 -37.16 11.75
C ARG A 124 29.43 -37.56 13.08
N GLN A 125 28.68 -38.23 13.96
CA GLN A 125 29.09 -38.43 15.35
C GLN A 125 29.46 -39.88 15.69
N ILE A 126 29.58 -40.80 14.73
CA ILE A 126 29.90 -42.20 15.03
C ILE A 126 31.35 -42.33 15.56
N PRO A 127 31.57 -42.76 16.82
CA PRO A 127 32.91 -42.90 17.38
C PRO A 127 33.62 -44.15 16.85
N GLU A 128 34.96 -44.15 16.95
CA GLU A 128 35.77 -45.33 16.63
C GLU A 128 35.38 -46.50 17.53
N ASN A 129 35.27 -47.70 16.95
CA ASN A 129 34.78 -48.95 17.59
C ASN A 129 33.27 -49.06 17.84
N LEU A 130 32.45 -48.15 17.27
CA LEU A 130 30.99 -48.26 17.21
C LEU A 130 30.53 -48.29 15.76
N TRP A 131 29.56 -49.15 15.44
CA TRP A 131 28.90 -49.14 14.14
C TRP A 131 27.40 -49.41 14.28
N LEU A 132 26.61 -48.73 13.44
CA LEU A 132 25.18 -48.92 13.36
C LEU A 132 24.86 -50.06 12.39
N THR A 133 23.98 -50.97 12.79
CA THR A 133 23.52 -52.11 12.00
C THR A 133 22.07 -51.93 11.55
N GLY A 134 21.29 -51.09 12.24
CA GLY A 134 19.90 -50.82 11.92
C GLY A 134 19.51 -49.40 12.32
N ILE A 135 18.78 -48.71 11.44
CA ILE A 135 18.27 -47.36 11.67
C ILE A 135 16.82 -47.34 11.19
N THR A 136 15.88 -47.08 12.09
CA THR A 136 14.45 -46.91 11.76
C THR A 136 14.01 -45.52 12.19
N LEU A 137 13.52 -44.72 11.24
CA LEU A 137 12.95 -43.41 11.46
C LEU A 137 11.49 -43.42 11.02
N GLU A 138 10.60 -43.09 11.94
CA GLU A 138 9.18 -42.88 11.65
C GLU A 138 8.83 -41.40 11.84
N SER A 139 7.95 -40.92 10.99
CA SER A 139 7.53 -39.52 10.93
C SER A 139 6.25 -39.27 11.72
N SER A 140 5.30 -40.21 11.69
CA SER A 140 4.00 -40.08 12.36
C SER A 140 3.53 -41.43 12.93
N PRO A 141 3.63 -41.64 14.26
CA PRO A 141 4.27 -40.77 15.24
C PRO A 141 5.79 -40.67 15.02
N ALA A 142 6.40 -39.56 15.45
CA ALA A 142 7.85 -39.40 15.37
C ALA A 142 8.53 -40.43 16.30
N SER A 143 9.23 -41.40 15.72
CA SER A 143 9.96 -42.44 16.47
C SER A 143 11.32 -42.70 15.83
N LEU A 144 12.32 -42.94 16.68
CA LEU A 144 13.69 -43.26 16.26
C LEU A 144 14.14 -44.51 17.00
N LYS A 145 14.55 -45.52 16.22
CA LYS A 145 15.16 -46.75 16.73
C LYS A 145 16.53 -46.93 16.10
N LEU A 146 17.53 -47.14 16.94
CA LEU A 146 18.91 -47.40 16.50
C LEU A 146 19.39 -48.73 17.07
N GLU A 147 20.02 -49.50 16.19
CA GLU A 147 20.63 -50.78 16.49
C GLU A 147 22.07 -50.73 16.01
N GLY A 148 22.99 -51.26 16.82
CA GLY A 148 24.39 -51.27 16.46
C GLY A 148 25.19 -52.20 17.35
N ARG A 149 26.49 -52.24 17.08
CA ARG A 149 27.44 -53.04 17.85
C ARG A 149 28.65 -52.18 18.20
N THR A 150 29.26 -52.50 19.33
CA THR A 150 30.46 -51.81 19.81
C THR A 150 31.43 -52.79 20.45
N ARG A 151 32.73 -52.53 20.32
CA ARG A 151 33.78 -53.24 21.11
C ARG A 151 34.09 -52.54 22.43
N ALA A 152 33.68 -51.28 22.59
CA ALA A 152 33.90 -50.46 23.77
C ALA A 152 32.54 -49.97 24.30
N PRO A 153 31.88 -50.72 25.20
CA PRO A 153 30.56 -50.38 25.72
C PRO A 153 30.51 -49.02 26.42
N GLU A 154 31.63 -48.56 27.01
CA GLU A 154 31.70 -47.24 27.65
C GLU A 154 31.49 -46.05 26.70
N LEU A 155 31.65 -46.23 25.39
CA LEU A 155 31.49 -45.14 24.41
C LEU A 155 30.02 -44.84 24.07
N VAL A 156 29.11 -45.78 24.35
CA VAL A 156 27.71 -45.68 23.94
C VAL A 156 26.97 -44.53 24.63
N PRO A 157 27.08 -44.33 25.97
CA PRO A 157 26.42 -43.19 26.63
C PRO A 157 26.92 -41.82 26.13
N GLY A 158 28.22 -41.69 25.85
CA GLY A 158 28.78 -40.44 25.33
C GLY A 158 28.29 -40.11 23.92
N TYR A 159 28.18 -41.12 23.05
CA TYR A 159 27.59 -40.95 21.71
C TYR A 159 26.12 -40.51 21.80
N LEU A 160 25.35 -41.07 22.73
CA LEU A 160 23.94 -40.71 22.95
C LEU A 160 23.76 -39.26 23.40
N GLU A 161 24.61 -38.79 24.31
CA GLU A 161 24.58 -37.41 24.78
C GLU A 161 24.89 -36.41 23.66
N GLN A 162 25.87 -36.73 22.80
CA GLN A 162 26.21 -35.89 21.64
C GLN A 162 25.07 -35.86 20.61
N LEU A 163 24.40 -36.99 20.39
CA LEU A 163 23.28 -37.08 19.46
C LEU A 163 22.06 -36.29 19.96
N GLY A 164 21.79 -36.32 21.27
CA GLY A 164 20.72 -35.52 21.90
C GLY A 164 20.96 -34.01 21.87
N ASN A 165 22.21 -33.57 21.69
CA ASN A 165 22.57 -32.15 21.56
C ASN A 165 22.47 -31.63 20.12
N GLU A 166 22.22 -32.49 19.12
CA GLU A 166 22.01 -32.03 17.74
C GLU A 166 20.64 -31.35 17.60
N PRO A 167 20.57 -30.20 16.90
CA PRO A 167 19.32 -29.45 16.72
C PRO A 167 18.23 -30.26 16.01
N VAL A 168 18.63 -31.29 15.26
CA VAL A 168 17.71 -32.17 14.52
C VAL A 168 16.99 -33.17 15.45
N PHE A 169 17.55 -33.47 16.63
CA PHE A 169 16.97 -34.36 17.65
C PHE A 169 16.53 -33.61 18.92
N ALA A 170 16.55 -32.28 18.89
CA ALA A 170 16.16 -31.45 20.03
C ALA A 170 14.70 -31.71 20.44
N GLY A 171 14.51 -32.21 21.67
CA GLY A 171 13.21 -32.58 22.23
C GLY A 171 12.84 -34.05 22.10
N GLU A 172 13.63 -34.89 21.41
CA GLU A 172 13.49 -36.34 21.42
C GLU A 172 14.24 -36.93 22.63
N THR A 173 13.60 -37.80 23.41
CA THR A 173 14.24 -38.47 24.57
C THR A 173 14.31 -39.97 24.34
N PHE A 174 15.53 -40.51 24.32
CA PHE A 174 15.79 -41.94 24.32
C PHE A 174 15.49 -42.51 25.71
N ARG A 175 14.49 -43.39 25.82
CA ARG A 175 14.08 -43.98 27.11
C ARG A 175 14.27 -45.48 27.18
N HIS A 176 14.31 -46.15 26.03
CA HIS A 176 14.63 -47.58 25.99
C HIS A 176 16.07 -47.78 25.55
N PHE A 177 16.88 -48.39 26.41
CA PHE A 177 18.26 -48.75 26.12
C PHE A 177 18.53 -50.18 26.58
N GLN A 178 19.04 -51.01 25.67
CA GLN A 178 19.33 -52.41 25.93
C GLN A 178 20.73 -52.74 25.41
N LEU A 179 21.55 -53.36 26.25
CA LEU A 179 22.80 -54.00 25.87
C LEU A 179 22.63 -55.52 25.96
N SER A 180 23.05 -56.23 24.91
CA SER A 180 23.08 -57.69 24.89
C SER A 180 24.45 -58.15 24.42
N ARG A 181 25.01 -59.14 25.13
CA ARG A 181 26.22 -59.84 24.70
C ARG A 181 25.77 -61.14 24.03
N PRO A 182 26.21 -61.44 22.79
CA PRO A 182 25.92 -62.74 22.17
C PRO A 182 26.53 -63.88 23.01
N ASP A 183 25.85 -65.02 23.06
CA ASP A 183 26.19 -66.16 23.90
C ASP A 183 27.61 -66.69 23.66
N GLU A 184 28.21 -67.30 24.70
CA GLU A 184 29.63 -67.64 24.83
C GLU A 184 30.22 -68.55 23.74
N GLU A 185 29.40 -69.18 22.89
CA GLU A 185 29.87 -70.01 21.76
C GLU A 185 30.49 -69.16 20.63
N GLU A 186 30.14 -67.88 20.53
CA GLU A 186 30.68 -66.92 19.58
C GLU A 186 31.49 -65.85 20.33
N ASN A 187 32.75 -66.15 20.66
CA ASN A 187 33.69 -65.25 21.34
C ASN A 187 34.10 -64.06 20.45
N THR A 188 33.15 -63.19 20.16
CA THR A 188 33.27 -62.20 19.08
C THR A 188 33.69 -60.82 19.59
N GLY A 189 33.79 -60.63 20.91
CA GLY A 189 34.36 -59.43 21.53
C GLY A 189 33.59 -58.13 21.27
N TRP A 190 32.35 -58.20 20.79
CA TRP A 190 31.46 -57.04 20.61
C TRP A 190 30.16 -57.23 21.38
N VAL A 191 29.53 -56.12 21.72
CA VAL A 191 28.23 -56.05 22.41
C VAL A 191 27.23 -55.40 21.46
N GLU A 192 26.02 -55.95 21.40
CA GLU A 192 24.91 -55.34 20.68
C GLU A 192 24.23 -54.29 21.57
N PHE A 193 23.93 -53.13 21.00
CA PHE A 193 23.10 -52.13 21.64
C PHE A 193 21.86 -51.85 20.80
N ARG A 194 20.73 -51.67 21.48
CA ARG A 194 19.49 -51.16 20.91
C ARG A 194 18.97 -50.01 21.74
N MET A 195 18.48 -49.00 21.04
CA MET A 195 17.85 -47.85 21.66
C MET A 195 16.60 -47.44 20.90
N ALA A 196 15.61 -46.94 21.62
CA ALA A 196 14.41 -46.37 21.04
C ALA A 196 13.94 -45.14 21.83
N THR A 197 13.43 -44.15 21.11
CA THR A 197 12.68 -43.04 21.68
C THR A 197 11.30 -43.55 22.11
N GLU A 198 10.87 -43.27 23.35
CA GLU A 198 9.54 -43.69 23.82
C GLU A 198 8.45 -42.75 23.29
N HIS A 199 7.46 -43.34 22.64
CA HIS A 199 6.14 -42.75 22.44
C HIS A 199 5.35 -42.88 23.75
N ASN A 200 4.88 -41.76 24.32
CA ASN A 200 3.84 -41.81 25.35
C ASN A 200 2.52 -42.25 24.70
N GLY A 201 2.34 -43.56 24.52
CA GLY A 201 1.13 -44.15 23.98
C GLY A 201 1.18 -45.68 24.05
N GLY A 202 0.64 -46.20 25.15
CA GLY A 202 0.05 -47.53 25.21
C GLY A 202 1.03 -48.70 25.29
N ALA A 203 1.26 -49.18 26.50
CA ALA A 203 1.58 -50.58 26.73
C ALA A 203 0.47 -51.43 26.10
N SER A 204 0.84 -52.23 25.11
CA SER A 204 0.02 -53.31 24.57
C SER A 204 -0.06 -54.47 25.57
N GLU A 205 -1.27 -55.04 25.59
CA GLU A 205 -1.74 -56.34 26.12
C GLU A 205 -0.72 -57.46 26.35
#